data_AF-A0AAD6LJT3-F1
#
_entry.id   AF-A0AAD6LJT3-F1
#
_cell.length_a   1.000
_cell.length_b   1.000
_cell.length_c   1.000
_cell.angle_alpha   90.00
_cell.angle_beta   90.00
_cell.angle_gamma   90.00
#
_symmetry.space_group_name_H-M   'P 1'
#
loop_
_entity.id
_entity.type
_entity.pdbx_description
1 polymer ?
#
loop_
_entity_poly.entity_id
_entity_poly.type
_entity_poly.pdbx_seq_one_letter_code
_entity_poly.pdbx_strand_id
1 'polypeptide(L)'
;MDPETALELVKQGATLLLLDVPQYTLVGIDTQMFTVGPAFKGIKMIPPGPHFVYYSSSSKDGKQFSPIVGFFVDAAPSEVIVRKWNQQEERLVKVPEDEEERFCQAVKSLEFDRYLGPYNLSQYGEWKRLSSYLTKTIIKRIEPIGGEITVACESEMDKNSPKTSIERALDAQLGTGKFQASTSVDQSKKRGCYYTTIPRVIKRRGMEGKELTSLNLDKTELLESVLIKDYGGSEDLLLGELQFAYIAFLMGQSLEAFFQWKSLVSLLLSCIEAPFRTRSHLFTKVIF
;
A
#
# COMPACT_ATOMS: atom_id res chain seq x y z
N MET A 1 -22.54 6.74 20.10
CA MET A 1 -23.04 5.48 19.52
C MET A 1 -23.70 4.72 20.65
N ASP A 2 -24.94 4.29 20.47
CA ASP A 2 -25.63 3.47 21.46
C ASP A 2 -25.10 2.01 21.44
N PRO A 3 -25.35 1.22 22.50
CA PRO A 3 -24.83 -0.14 22.61
C PRO A 3 -25.33 -1.12 21.55
N GLU A 4 -26.56 -0.96 21.05
CA GLU A 4 -27.15 -1.88 20.06
C GLU A 4 -26.48 -1.69 18.70
N THR A 5 -26.35 -0.44 18.26
CA THR A 5 -25.60 -0.07 17.04
C THR A 5 -24.15 -0.53 17.13
N ALA A 6 -23.50 -0.39 18.29
CA ALA A 6 -22.13 -0.85 18.48
C ALA A 6 -22.02 -2.38 18.32
N LEU A 7 -22.94 -3.15 18.90
CA LEU A 7 -22.95 -4.60 18.78
C LEU A 7 -23.20 -5.05 17.33
N GLU A 8 -24.08 -4.36 16.60
CA GLU A 8 -24.33 -4.63 15.19
C GLU A 8 -23.06 -4.41 14.35
N LEU A 9 -22.34 -3.31 14.59
CA LEU A 9 -21.09 -3.01 13.91
C LEU A 9 -19.98 -4.02 14.22
N VAL A 10 -19.93 -4.56 15.45
CA VAL A 10 -19.00 -5.66 15.78
C VAL A 10 -19.34 -6.93 15.00
N LYS A 11 -20.63 -7.23 14.84
CA LYS A 11 -21.08 -8.44 14.14
C LYS A 11 -20.90 -8.34 12.62
N GLN A 12 -21.13 -7.17 12.03
CA GLN A 12 -21.08 -6.97 10.58
C GLN A 12 -19.70 -6.53 10.09
N GLY A 13 -18.96 -5.77 10.91
CA GLY A 13 -17.62 -5.33 10.59
C GLY A 13 -16.61 -6.47 10.67
N ALA A 14 -15.53 -6.34 9.91
CA ALA A 14 -14.38 -7.21 10.06
C ALA A 14 -13.62 -6.91 11.37
N THR A 15 -12.82 -7.88 11.79
CA THR A 15 -11.93 -7.79 12.94
C THR A 15 -10.52 -8.18 12.54
N LEU A 16 -9.55 -7.32 12.86
CA LEU A 16 -8.13 -7.62 12.76
C LEU A 16 -7.64 -8.05 14.14
N LEU A 17 -7.35 -9.33 14.33
CA LEU A 17 -6.78 -9.88 15.56
C LEU A 17 -5.26 -9.98 15.43
N LEU A 18 -4.55 -9.28 16.31
CA LEU A 18 -3.10 -9.20 16.36
C LEU A 18 -2.58 -9.84 17.65
N LEU A 19 -1.93 -10.99 17.52
CA LEU A 19 -1.45 -11.78 18.64
C LEU A 19 0.03 -11.49 18.92
N ASP A 20 0.35 -11.40 20.21
CA ASP A 20 1.71 -11.30 20.74
C ASP A 20 2.54 -10.09 20.23
N VAL A 21 1.86 -9.04 19.77
CA VAL A 21 2.52 -7.81 19.34
C VAL A 21 3.21 -7.13 20.54
N PRO A 22 4.51 -6.82 20.46
CA PRO A 22 5.23 -6.18 21.56
C PRO A 22 4.63 -4.82 21.92
N GLN A 23 4.64 -4.50 23.22
CA GLN A 23 4.26 -3.18 23.71
C GLN A 23 5.14 -2.10 23.06
N TYR A 24 4.57 -0.92 22.84
CA TYR A 24 5.19 0.24 22.19
C TYR A 24 5.36 0.14 20.67
N THR A 25 5.12 -1.02 20.06
CA THR A 25 4.98 -1.15 18.60
C THR A 25 3.95 -0.15 18.10
N LEU A 26 4.26 0.58 17.03
CA LEU A 26 3.27 1.38 16.34
C LEU A 26 2.48 0.46 15.41
N VAL A 27 1.17 0.48 15.51
CA VAL A 27 0.26 -0.24 14.61
C VAL A 27 -0.73 0.75 14.05
N GLY A 28 -0.89 0.74 12.74
CA GLY A 28 -1.87 1.55 12.03
C GLY A 28 -2.76 0.73 11.12
N ILE A 29 -3.94 1.28 10.89
CA ILE A 29 -4.89 0.86 9.88
C ILE A 29 -5.41 2.11 9.18
N ASP A 30 -5.28 2.14 7.85
CA ASP A 30 -5.69 3.25 7.01
C ASP A 30 -4.99 4.57 7.39
N THR A 31 -5.74 5.55 7.89
CA THR A 31 -5.24 6.86 8.35
C THR A 31 -5.02 6.91 9.87
N GLN A 32 -5.24 5.79 10.57
CA GLN A 32 -5.21 5.72 12.02
C GLN A 32 -3.94 5.01 12.47
N MET A 33 -3.25 5.55 13.48
CA MET A 33 -2.06 4.95 14.07
C MET A 33 -2.14 5.00 15.58
N PHE A 34 -1.72 3.91 16.22
CA PHE A 34 -1.80 3.71 17.66
C PHE A 34 -0.51 3.08 18.18
N THR A 35 -0.21 3.32 19.45
CA THR A 35 0.86 2.62 20.18
C THR A 35 0.25 1.41 20.89
N VAL A 36 0.83 0.24 20.68
CA VAL A 36 0.37 -1.01 21.30
C VAL A 36 0.53 -0.95 22.83
N GLY A 37 -0.59 -1.06 23.53
CA GLY A 37 -0.66 -1.17 24.99
C GLY A 37 -0.60 -2.63 25.46
N PRO A 38 -0.52 -2.86 26.79
CA PRO A 38 -0.28 -4.19 27.35
C PRO A 38 -1.43 -5.19 27.12
N ALA A 39 -2.65 -4.69 26.88
CA ALA A 39 -3.84 -5.51 26.67
C ALA A 39 -4.33 -5.50 25.21
N PHE A 40 -3.70 -4.73 24.34
CA PHE A 40 -4.16 -4.56 22.97
C PHE A 40 -3.97 -5.84 22.17
N LYS A 41 -5.02 -6.29 21.48
CA LYS A 41 -5.00 -7.47 20.60
C LYS A 41 -5.59 -7.20 19.21
N GLY A 42 -5.79 -5.94 18.83
CA GLY A 42 -6.24 -5.59 17.49
C GLY A 42 -7.46 -4.68 17.44
N ILE A 43 -8.17 -4.71 16.31
CA ILE A 43 -9.17 -3.70 15.93
C ILE A 43 -10.45 -4.39 15.46
N LYS A 44 -11.61 -3.93 15.93
CA LYS A 44 -12.96 -4.40 15.56
C LYS A 44 -13.77 -3.31 14.85
N MET A 45 -14.91 -3.70 14.28
CA MET A 45 -15.81 -2.79 13.54
C MET A 45 -15.16 -2.20 12.27
N ILE A 46 -14.23 -2.93 11.66
CA ILE A 46 -13.58 -2.50 10.41
C ILE A 46 -14.63 -2.62 9.29
N PRO A 47 -14.95 -1.55 8.55
CA PRO A 47 -15.89 -1.64 7.44
C PRO A 47 -15.42 -2.63 6.37
N PRO A 48 -16.31 -3.24 5.58
CA PRO A 48 -15.89 -4.06 4.45
C PRO A 48 -15.17 -3.25 3.37
N GLY A 49 -14.21 -3.89 2.68
CA GLY A 49 -13.45 -3.32 1.57
C GLY A 49 -11.94 -3.30 1.80
N PRO A 50 -11.19 -2.56 0.96
CA PRO A 50 -9.74 -2.49 1.07
C PRO A 50 -9.33 -1.67 2.30
N HIS A 51 -8.35 -2.18 3.03
CA HIS A 51 -7.69 -1.52 4.15
C HIS A 51 -6.18 -1.68 4.04
N PHE A 52 -5.43 -0.74 4.59
CA PHE A 52 -3.97 -0.84 4.66
C PHE A 52 -3.53 -0.93 6.11
N VAL A 53 -2.98 -2.08 6.49
CA VAL A 53 -2.46 -2.33 7.84
C VAL A 53 -0.96 -2.13 7.81
N TYR A 54 -0.42 -1.41 8.76
CA TYR A 54 1.01 -1.14 8.84
C TYR A 54 1.49 -1.10 10.27
N TYR A 55 2.77 -1.38 10.47
CA TYR A 55 3.36 -1.35 11.80
C TYR A 55 4.85 -1.01 11.74
N SER A 56 5.37 -0.57 12.88
CA SER A 56 6.79 -0.35 13.11
C SER A 56 7.15 -0.87 14.49
N SER A 57 8.03 -1.86 14.53
CA SER A 57 8.55 -2.44 15.78
C SER A 57 9.35 -1.39 16.52
N SER A 58 9.24 -1.38 17.85
CA SER A 58 9.97 -0.43 18.69
C SER A 58 11.07 -1.11 19.51
N SER A 59 12.08 -0.32 19.90
CA SER A 59 12.99 -0.71 20.98
C SER A 59 12.22 -0.95 22.28
N LYS A 60 12.84 -1.69 23.22
CA LYS A 60 12.23 -2.02 24.52
C LYS A 60 11.77 -0.79 25.34
N ASP A 61 12.39 0.37 25.11
CA ASP A 61 12.06 1.63 25.76
C ASP A 61 11.11 2.52 24.93
N GLY A 62 10.65 2.05 23.78
CA GLY A 62 9.68 2.74 22.93
C GLY A 62 10.20 4.01 22.23
N LYS A 63 11.54 4.18 22.13
CA LYS A 63 12.14 5.42 21.59
C LYS A 63 12.64 5.31 20.16
N GLN A 64 12.97 4.11 19.72
CA GLN A 64 13.48 3.85 18.37
C GLN A 64 12.52 2.91 17.65
N PHE A 65 12.37 3.13 16.35
CA PHE A 65 11.38 2.47 15.52
C PHE A 65 12.05 1.86 14.30
N SER A 66 11.63 0.64 13.94
CA SER A 66 12.05 -0.02 12.72
C SER A 66 11.44 0.68 11.49
N PRO A 67 11.97 0.43 10.27
CA PRO A 67 11.22 0.75 9.07
C PRO A 67 9.80 0.18 9.12
N ILE A 68 8.86 0.91 8.52
CA ILE A 68 7.47 0.46 8.45
C ILE A 68 7.37 -0.79 7.58
N VAL A 69 6.56 -1.74 8.04
CA VAL A 69 6.07 -2.85 7.24
C VAL A 69 4.57 -2.68 7.12
N GLY A 70 4.05 -2.71 5.90
CA GLY A 70 2.62 -2.62 5.65
C GLY A 70 2.13 -3.66 4.65
N PHE A 71 0.84 -3.94 4.69
CA PHE A 71 0.19 -4.86 3.75
C PHE A 71 -1.26 -4.44 3.56
N PHE A 72 -1.78 -4.72 2.38
CA PHE A 72 -3.19 -4.52 2.09
C PHE A 72 -4.01 -5.72 2.57
N VAL A 73 -5.24 -5.45 2.99
CA VAL A 73 -6.27 -6.46 3.22
C VAL A 73 -7.54 -6.04 2.49
N ASP A 74 -8.26 -7.00 1.93
CA ASP A 74 -9.57 -6.80 1.34
C ASP A 74 -10.59 -7.49 2.26
N ALA A 75 -11.09 -6.74 3.23
CA ALA A 75 -11.88 -7.25 4.33
C ALA A 75 -13.32 -7.57 3.88
N ALA A 76 -13.72 -8.82 4.03
CA ALA A 76 -15.10 -9.25 3.82
C ALA A 76 -15.98 -8.93 5.06
N PRO A 77 -17.31 -8.80 4.89
CA PRO A 77 -18.22 -8.64 6.02
C PRO A 77 -18.04 -9.76 7.05
N SER A 78 -17.97 -9.38 8.34
CA SER A 78 -17.79 -10.29 9.47
C SER A 78 -16.53 -11.17 9.42
N GLU A 79 -15.54 -10.82 8.57
CA GLU A 79 -14.28 -11.55 8.47
C GLU A 79 -13.43 -11.32 9.72
N VAL A 80 -12.74 -12.36 10.17
CA VAL A 80 -11.73 -12.26 11.23
C VAL A 80 -10.37 -12.54 10.60
N ILE A 81 -9.53 -11.53 10.55
CA ILE A 81 -8.17 -11.60 10.00
C ILE A 81 -7.22 -11.81 11.17
N VAL A 82 -6.59 -12.97 11.26
CA VAL A 82 -5.67 -13.29 12.36
C VAL A 82 -4.23 -13.14 11.90
N ARG A 83 -3.43 -12.42 12.69
CA ARG A 83 -1.96 -12.34 12.54
C ARG A 83 -1.30 -12.51 13.88
N LYS A 84 -0.14 -13.17 13.88
CA LYS A 84 0.67 -13.38 15.08
C LYS A 84 2.06 -12.82 14.88
N TRP A 85 2.58 -12.17 15.90
CA TRP A 85 3.93 -11.65 15.89
C TRP A 85 4.95 -12.78 15.96
N ASN A 86 5.87 -12.82 14.99
CA ASN A 86 7.06 -13.65 15.04
C ASN A 86 8.20 -12.84 15.67
N GLN A 87 8.62 -13.21 16.87
CA GLN A 87 9.67 -12.50 17.60
C GLN A 87 11.05 -12.57 16.94
N GLN A 88 11.34 -13.64 16.19
CA GLN A 88 12.64 -13.80 15.52
C GLN A 88 12.73 -12.96 14.25
N GLU A 89 11.63 -12.89 13.51
CA GLU A 89 11.54 -12.15 12.24
C GLU A 89 11.04 -10.71 12.41
N GLU A 90 10.64 -10.33 13.63
CA GLU A 90 10.02 -9.04 13.98
C GLU A 90 8.89 -8.62 13.03
N ARG A 91 8.01 -9.57 12.71
CA ARG A 91 6.92 -9.36 11.74
C ARG A 91 5.62 -10.07 12.08
N LEU A 92 4.53 -9.62 11.48
CA LEU A 92 3.21 -10.24 11.59
C LEU A 92 3.05 -11.35 10.54
N VAL A 93 3.00 -12.61 11.00
CA VAL A 93 2.80 -13.77 10.13
C VAL A 93 1.37 -14.30 10.22
N LYS A 94 0.95 -15.03 9.18
CA LYS A 94 -0.27 -15.85 9.23
C LYS A 94 -0.08 -16.99 10.22
N VAL A 95 -1.14 -17.30 10.95
CA VAL A 95 -1.19 -18.49 11.81
C VAL A 95 -1.57 -19.73 10.98
N PRO A 96 -1.27 -20.95 11.44
CA PRO A 96 -1.81 -22.17 10.86
C PRO A 96 -3.35 -22.16 10.82
N GLU A 97 -3.94 -22.83 9.82
CA GLU A 97 -5.39 -22.81 9.56
C GLU A 97 -6.23 -23.32 10.75
N ASP A 98 -5.75 -24.34 11.45
CA ASP A 98 -6.39 -24.90 12.65
C ASP A 98 -6.40 -23.91 13.82
N GLU A 99 -5.31 -23.15 14.00
CA GLU A 99 -5.27 -22.06 14.98
C GLU A 99 -6.16 -20.89 14.56
N GLU A 100 -6.16 -20.54 13.27
CA GLU A 100 -6.98 -19.46 12.71
C GLU A 100 -8.46 -19.68 12.99
N GLU A 101 -8.98 -20.88 12.73
CA GLU A 101 -10.39 -21.22 12.96
C GLU A 101 -10.79 -21.04 14.44
N ARG A 102 -9.95 -21.51 15.36
CA ARG A 102 -10.18 -21.37 16.81
C ARG A 102 -10.23 -19.89 17.22
N PHE A 103 -9.30 -19.07 16.74
CA PHE A 103 -9.31 -17.63 17.03
C PHE A 103 -10.49 -16.91 16.39
N CYS A 104 -10.90 -17.30 15.19
CA CYS A 104 -12.10 -16.78 14.54
C CYS A 104 -13.35 -17.04 15.39
N GLN A 105 -13.50 -18.26 15.92
CA GLN A 105 -14.61 -18.61 16.79
C GLN A 105 -14.59 -17.79 18.09
N ALA A 106 -13.43 -17.66 18.74
CA ALA A 106 -13.28 -16.88 19.97
C ALA A 106 -13.55 -15.36 19.79
N VAL A 107 -13.21 -14.80 18.63
CA VAL A 107 -13.58 -13.41 18.30
C VAL A 107 -15.11 -13.30 18.13
N LYS A 108 -15.72 -14.25 17.40
CA LYS A 108 -17.17 -14.26 17.17
C LYS A 108 -17.99 -14.51 18.45
N SER A 109 -17.44 -15.22 19.43
CA SER A 109 -18.02 -15.40 20.77
C SER A 109 -17.76 -14.21 21.72
N LEU A 110 -17.12 -13.13 21.23
CA LEU A 110 -16.79 -11.92 21.98
C LEU A 110 -15.78 -12.11 23.12
N GLU A 111 -15.03 -13.22 23.15
CA GLU A 111 -14.01 -13.46 24.17
C GLU A 111 -12.89 -12.41 24.13
N PHE A 112 -12.60 -11.89 22.93
CA PHE A 112 -11.59 -10.85 22.72
C PHE A 112 -12.11 -9.42 22.83
N ASP A 113 -13.42 -9.19 23.05
CA ASP A 113 -14.05 -7.89 22.84
C ASP A 113 -13.42 -6.74 23.64
N ARG A 114 -12.98 -7.02 24.88
CA ARG A 114 -12.31 -6.05 25.78
C ARG A 114 -10.88 -5.69 25.36
N TYR A 115 -10.27 -6.48 24.47
CA TYR A 115 -8.89 -6.34 24.01
C TYR A 115 -8.81 -5.74 22.60
N LEU A 116 -9.97 -5.52 21.96
CA LEU A 116 -10.08 -5.00 20.60
C LEU A 116 -10.53 -3.54 20.62
N GLY A 117 -9.71 -2.67 20.06
CA GLY A 117 -10.05 -1.26 19.87
C GLY A 117 -11.11 -1.09 18.78
N PRO A 118 -12.09 -0.19 18.91
CA PRO A 118 -13.03 0.11 17.83
C PRO A 118 -12.30 0.88 16.71
N TYR A 119 -12.56 0.51 15.45
CA TYR A 119 -12.15 1.31 14.30
C TYR A 119 -12.79 2.70 14.36
N ASN A 120 -12.03 3.78 14.14
CA ASN A 120 -12.57 5.14 14.15
C ASN A 120 -13.38 5.42 12.88
N LEU A 121 -14.68 5.11 12.92
CA LEU A 121 -15.60 5.32 11.81
C LEU A 121 -15.72 6.78 11.34
N SER A 122 -15.35 7.77 12.18
CA SER A 122 -15.34 9.17 11.76
C SER A 122 -14.33 9.47 10.64
N GLN A 123 -13.22 8.72 10.58
CA GLN A 123 -12.18 8.86 9.56
C GLN A 123 -12.41 7.97 8.34
N TYR A 124 -13.38 7.04 8.40
CA TYR A 124 -13.64 6.11 7.30
C TYR A 124 -14.01 6.82 5.99
N GLY A 125 -14.70 7.96 6.07
CA GLY A 125 -15.05 8.75 4.88
C GLY A 125 -13.83 9.27 4.13
N GLU A 126 -12.75 9.62 4.83
CA GLU A 126 -11.50 10.03 4.20
C GLU A 126 -10.79 8.84 3.56
N TRP A 127 -10.70 7.72 4.31
CA TRP A 127 -10.13 6.48 3.78
C TRP A 127 -10.84 6.03 2.50
N LYS A 128 -12.17 6.00 2.51
CA LYS A 128 -12.99 5.58 1.36
C LYS A 128 -12.72 6.42 0.11
N ARG A 129 -12.40 7.72 0.25
CA ARG A 129 -12.01 8.56 -0.88
C ARG A 129 -10.63 8.15 -1.40
N LEU A 130 -9.66 7.96 -0.50
CA LEU A 130 -8.28 7.56 -0.79
C LEU A 130 -8.18 6.18 -1.45
N SER A 131 -9.13 5.27 -1.17
CA SER A 131 -9.14 3.88 -1.65
C SER A 131 -10.28 3.56 -2.62
N SER A 132 -10.97 4.56 -3.14
CA SER A 132 -12.20 4.40 -3.95
C SER A 132 -12.06 3.56 -5.22
N TYR A 133 -10.87 3.51 -5.82
CA TYR A 133 -10.55 2.69 -6.99
C TYR A 133 -9.74 1.44 -6.62
N LEU A 134 -9.36 1.25 -5.35
CA LEU A 134 -8.70 0.03 -4.92
C LEU A 134 -9.69 -1.14 -4.90
N THR A 135 -9.32 -2.19 -5.59
CA THR A 135 -10.05 -3.46 -5.60
C THR A 135 -9.11 -4.60 -5.23
N LYS A 136 -9.68 -5.72 -4.78
CA LYS A 136 -8.93 -6.96 -4.54
C LYS A 136 -8.04 -7.35 -5.72
N THR A 137 -8.53 -7.17 -6.94
CA THR A 137 -7.81 -7.51 -8.17
C THR A 137 -6.59 -6.61 -8.36
N ILE A 138 -6.72 -5.31 -8.11
CA ILE A 138 -5.62 -4.34 -8.22
C ILE A 138 -4.56 -4.62 -7.14
N ILE A 139 -5.00 -4.84 -5.89
CA ILE A 139 -4.11 -5.17 -4.77
C ILE A 139 -3.28 -6.42 -5.13
N LYS A 140 -3.93 -7.53 -5.50
CA LYS A 140 -3.25 -8.78 -5.87
C LYS A 140 -2.32 -8.66 -7.07
N ARG A 141 -2.64 -7.76 -8.01
CA ARG A 141 -1.81 -7.52 -9.20
C ARG A 141 -0.50 -6.83 -8.85
N ILE A 142 -0.53 -5.90 -7.89
CA ILE A 142 0.58 -4.99 -7.60
C ILE A 142 1.37 -5.41 -6.36
N GLU A 143 0.73 -6.04 -5.37
CA GLU A 143 1.39 -6.42 -4.12
C GLU A 143 2.61 -7.33 -4.35
N PRO A 144 3.67 -7.19 -3.53
CA PRO A 144 4.85 -8.05 -3.66
C PRO A 144 4.52 -9.50 -3.27
N ILE A 145 5.41 -10.43 -3.62
CA ILE A 145 5.30 -11.82 -3.15
C ILE A 145 5.34 -11.83 -1.62
N GLY A 146 4.26 -12.30 -0.99
CA GLY A 146 4.09 -12.29 0.47
C GLY A 146 3.26 -11.11 0.99
N GLY A 147 2.99 -10.10 0.16
CA GLY A 147 2.09 -8.97 0.46
C GLY A 147 2.70 -7.87 1.34
N GLU A 148 3.86 -8.11 1.96
CA GLU A 148 4.55 -7.14 2.82
C GLU A 148 5.31 -6.11 1.99
N ILE A 149 4.99 -4.83 2.21
CA ILE A 149 5.62 -3.66 1.63
C ILE A 149 6.47 -3.00 2.70
N THR A 150 7.77 -2.90 2.45
CA THR A 150 8.72 -2.21 3.33
C THR A 150 9.94 -1.75 2.56
N VAL A 151 10.46 -0.57 2.90
CA VAL A 151 11.67 -0.01 2.28
C VAL A 151 12.88 -0.95 2.37
N ALA A 152 12.94 -1.83 3.38
CA ALA A 152 14.02 -2.80 3.55
C ALA A 152 14.02 -3.93 2.51
N CYS A 153 12.89 -4.17 1.83
CA CYS A 153 12.74 -5.23 0.84
C CYS A 153 12.67 -4.72 -0.59
N GLU A 154 12.75 -3.40 -0.80
CA GLU A 154 12.66 -2.82 -2.13
C GLU A 154 13.90 -3.14 -2.96
N SER A 155 13.69 -3.48 -4.23
CA SER A 155 14.78 -3.69 -5.17
C SER A 155 15.54 -2.39 -5.40
N GLU A 156 16.86 -2.47 -5.56
CA GLU A 156 17.65 -1.32 -5.99
C GLU A 156 17.03 -0.70 -7.24
N MET A 157 16.71 0.59 -7.14
CA MET A 157 16.06 1.34 -8.22
C MET A 157 16.87 1.24 -9.52
N ASP A 158 16.17 1.15 -10.65
CA ASP A 158 16.77 0.97 -11.98
C ASP A 158 17.94 1.95 -12.23
N LYS A 159 19.15 1.40 -12.19
CA LYS A 159 20.43 2.11 -12.33
C LYS A 159 20.59 2.75 -13.71
N ASN A 160 19.79 2.34 -14.69
CA ASN A 160 19.93 2.74 -16.09
C ASN A 160 19.06 3.96 -16.48
N SER A 161 18.28 4.51 -15.53
CA SER A 161 17.48 5.71 -15.76
C SER A 161 18.25 7.00 -15.43
N PRO A 162 18.09 8.10 -16.18
CA PRO A 162 18.70 9.38 -15.83
C PRO A 162 18.16 9.86 -14.47
N LYS A 163 19.06 10.04 -13.50
CA LYS A 163 18.73 10.48 -12.14
C LYS A 163 18.99 11.98 -11.94
N THR A 164 18.05 12.65 -11.28
CA THR A 164 18.21 14.03 -10.79
C THR A 164 19.35 14.11 -9.75
N SER A 165 19.83 15.31 -9.44
CA SER A 165 20.81 15.52 -8.36
C SER A 165 20.29 15.02 -7.01
N ILE A 166 19.00 15.23 -6.74
CA ILE A 166 18.34 14.81 -5.49
C ILE A 166 18.23 13.28 -5.44
N GLU A 167 17.82 12.62 -6.53
CA GLU A 167 17.78 11.15 -6.60
C GLU A 167 19.16 10.52 -6.36
N ARG A 168 20.23 11.12 -6.90
CA ARG A 168 21.61 10.69 -6.64
C ARG A 168 22.04 10.90 -5.18
N ALA A 169 21.61 11.99 -4.55
CA ALA A 169 21.87 12.24 -3.13
C ALA A 169 21.13 11.22 -2.25
N LEU A 170 19.89 10.86 -2.61
CA LEU A 170 19.10 9.84 -1.93
C LEU A 170 19.75 8.45 -2.05
N ASP A 171 20.20 8.07 -3.25
CA ASP A 171 20.94 6.81 -3.45
C ASP A 171 22.18 6.74 -2.54
N ALA A 172 22.93 7.84 -2.41
CA ALA A 172 24.10 7.90 -1.56
C ALA A 172 23.74 7.73 -0.08
N GLN A 173 22.65 8.35 0.39
CA GLN A 173 22.16 8.18 1.76
C GLN A 173 21.73 6.73 2.04
N LEU A 174 20.99 6.11 1.12
CA LEU A 174 20.53 4.74 1.25
C LEU A 174 21.70 3.75 1.21
N GLY A 175 22.70 3.97 0.35
CA GLY A 175 23.90 3.15 0.25
C GLY A 175 24.81 3.22 1.48
N THR A 176 24.74 4.30 2.27
CA THR A 176 25.46 4.42 3.55
C THR A 176 24.71 3.79 4.74
N GLY A 177 23.43 3.47 4.56
CA GLY A 177 22.60 2.89 5.61
C GLY A 177 22.90 1.40 5.82
N LYS A 178 23.06 0.97 7.07
CA LYS A 178 23.13 -0.45 7.47
C LYS A 178 21.78 -1.19 7.33
N PHE A 179 20.93 -0.79 6.38
CA PHE A 179 19.60 -1.35 6.15
C PHE A 179 19.60 -2.61 5.28
N GLN A 180 20.78 -3.11 4.89
CA GLN A 180 20.92 -4.47 4.38
C GLN A 180 20.64 -5.45 5.51
N ALA A 181 19.36 -5.71 5.78
CA ALA A 181 18.93 -6.82 6.59
C ALA A 181 19.57 -8.08 6.01
N SER A 182 20.38 -8.72 6.85
CA SER A 182 21.01 -10.02 6.65
C SER A 182 19.94 -11.09 6.39
N THR A 183 19.40 -11.14 5.18
CA THR A 183 18.61 -12.27 4.70
C THR A 183 19.43 -13.00 3.65
N SER A 184 20.03 -14.11 4.06
CA SER A 184 20.67 -15.12 3.21
C SER A 184 19.63 -15.86 2.36
N VAL A 185 18.81 -15.14 1.60
CA VAL A 185 17.73 -15.69 0.79
C VAL A 185 17.86 -15.12 -0.62
N ASP A 186 18.03 -16.04 -1.55
CA ASP A 186 18.15 -15.92 -3.00
C ASP A 186 17.83 -14.52 -3.60
N GLN A 187 18.87 -13.88 -4.17
CA GLN A 187 18.79 -12.57 -4.84
C GLN A 187 17.98 -12.60 -6.16
N SER A 188 17.43 -13.76 -6.53
CA SER A 188 16.78 -14.02 -7.82
C SER A 188 15.33 -13.55 -7.93
N LYS A 189 14.64 -13.26 -6.82
CA LYS A 189 13.20 -12.91 -6.83
C LYS A 189 12.97 -11.43 -6.56
N LYS A 190 12.22 -10.76 -7.45
CA LYS A 190 11.74 -9.38 -7.24
C LYS A 190 10.93 -9.34 -5.94
N ARG A 191 11.42 -8.58 -4.95
CA ARG A 191 10.80 -8.43 -3.62
C ARG A 191 9.88 -7.20 -3.52
N GLY A 192 9.94 -6.29 -4.49
CA GLY A 192 9.12 -5.08 -4.57
C GLY A 192 7.77 -5.29 -5.26
N CYS A 193 6.98 -4.22 -5.30
CA CYS A 193 5.67 -4.22 -5.92
C CYS A 193 5.75 -4.37 -7.45
N TYR A 194 4.72 -4.95 -8.06
CA TYR A 194 4.61 -5.17 -9.50
C TYR A 194 3.92 -3.99 -10.20
N TYR A 195 4.47 -2.79 -10.00
CA TYR A 195 3.99 -1.58 -10.66
C TYR A 195 4.12 -1.64 -12.19
N THR A 196 3.22 -0.94 -12.87
CA THR A 196 3.26 -0.73 -14.31
C THR A 196 4.43 0.19 -14.67
N THR A 197 5.28 -0.24 -15.60
CA THR A 197 6.42 0.56 -16.05
C THR A 197 5.95 1.77 -16.86
N ILE A 198 6.21 2.98 -16.35
CA ILE A 198 5.91 4.24 -17.05
C ILE A 198 7.18 4.82 -17.68
N PRO A 199 7.30 4.86 -19.02
CA PRO A 199 8.45 5.45 -19.68
C PRO A 199 8.59 6.95 -19.39
N ARG A 200 9.75 7.37 -18.86
CA ARG A 200 10.05 8.80 -18.64
C ARG A 200 10.15 9.58 -19.95
N VAL A 201 10.73 8.97 -20.98
CA VAL A 201 10.99 9.56 -22.30
C VAL A 201 10.58 8.57 -23.38
N ILE A 202 9.84 9.03 -24.37
CA ILE A 202 9.49 8.25 -25.55
C ILE A 202 10.70 8.26 -26.48
N LYS A 203 11.19 7.07 -26.84
CA LYS A 203 12.29 6.87 -27.79
C LYS A 203 11.80 5.97 -28.93
N ARG A 204 11.76 6.48 -30.15
CA ARG A 204 11.43 5.70 -31.36
C ARG A 204 12.58 5.84 -32.37
N ARG A 205 13.10 4.71 -32.86
CA ARG A 205 14.17 4.70 -33.87
C ARG A 205 13.58 5.10 -35.23
N GLY A 206 14.26 5.98 -35.96
CA GLY A 206 13.87 6.39 -37.32
C GLY A 206 12.82 7.50 -37.41
N MET A 207 12.44 8.11 -36.29
CA MET A 207 11.51 9.25 -36.25
C MET A 207 12.26 10.58 -36.42
N GLU A 208 11.64 11.56 -37.07
CA GLU A 208 12.22 12.90 -37.19
C GLU A 208 12.32 13.56 -35.80
N GLY A 209 13.39 14.34 -35.56
CA GLY A 209 13.61 14.99 -34.26
C GLY A 209 12.42 15.84 -33.81
N LYS A 210 11.78 16.56 -34.73
CA LYS A 210 10.60 17.39 -34.47
C LYS A 210 9.41 16.56 -33.96
N GLU A 211 9.12 15.44 -34.62
CA GLU A 211 8.02 14.54 -34.24
C GLU A 211 8.29 13.92 -32.86
N LEU A 212 9.54 13.48 -32.62
CA LEU A 212 9.94 12.93 -31.33
C LEU A 212 9.84 13.94 -30.19
N THR A 213 10.21 15.20 -30.44
CA THR A 213 10.02 16.29 -29.49
C THR A 213 8.54 16.52 -29.22
N SER A 214 7.69 16.55 -30.25
CA SER A 214 6.24 16.73 -30.10
C SER A 214 5.63 15.66 -29.19
N LEU A 215 5.99 14.38 -29.38
CA LEU A 215 5.53 13.27 -28.55
C LEU A 215 6.00 13.35 -27.08
N ASN A 216 7.16 13.95 -26.83
CA ASN A 216 7.65 14.12 -25.47
C ASN A 216 7.11 15.39 -24.78
N LEU A 217 6.60 16.37 -25.55
CA LEU A 217 5.91 17.55 -25.03
C LEU A 217 4.46 17.25 -24.65
N ASP A 218 3.76 16.44 -25.45
CA ASP A 218 2.42 15.95 -25.12
C ASP A 218 2.43 14.42 -24.99
N LYS A 219 2.30 13.95 -23.73
CA LYS A 219 2.31 12.52 -23.41
C LYS A 219 0.96 11.83 -23.60
N THR A 220 -0.02 12.47 -24.24
CA THR A 220 -1.34 11.87 -24.52
C THR A 220 -1.23 10.51 -25.22
N GLU A 221 -0.40 10.37 -26.26
CA GLU A 221 -0.21 9.07 -26.93
C GLU A 221 0.41 8.00 -26.01
N LEU A 222 1.30 8.40 -25.10
CA LEU A 222 1.91 7.49 -24.14
C LEU A 222 0.86 7.01 -23.12
N LEU A 223 0.01 7.91 -22.63
CA LEU A 223 -1.09 7.56 -21.75
C LEU A 223 -2.03 6.54 -22.41
N GLU A 224 -2.44 6.78 -23.65
CA GLU A 224 -3.30 5.84 -24.38
C GLU A 224 -2.62 4.48 -24.58
N SER A 225 -1.32 4.48 -24.93
CA SER A 225 -0.55 3.25 -25.11
C SER A 225 -0.47 2.42 -23.81
N VAL A 226 -0.21 3.09 -22.68
CA VAL A 226 -0.16 2.45 -21.35
C VAL A 226 -1.54 1.92 -20.96
N LEU A 227 -2.60 2.71 -21.12
CA LEU A 227 -3.97 2.29 -20.82
C LEU A 227 -4.37 1.04 -21.59
N ILE A 228 -4.13 1.01 -22.90
CA ILE A 228 -4.50 -0.13 -23.74
C ILE A 228 -3.68 -1.36 -23.36
N LYS A 229 -2.36 -1.21 -23.22
CA LYS A 229 -1.43 -2.33 -23.02
C LYS A 229 -1.54 -2.95 -21.63
N ASP A 230 -1.54 -2.12 -20.59
CA ASP A 230 -1.34 -2.56 -19.20
C ASP A 230 -2.65 -2.54 -18.37
N TYR A 231 -3.67 -1.82 -18.86
CA TYR A 231 -4.95 -1.64 -18.15
C TYR A 231 -6.18 -2.04 -18.98
N GLY A 232 -5.99 -2.60 -20.18
CA GLY A 232 -7.09 -3.03 -21.06
C GLY A 232 -8.05 -1.89 -21.44
N GLY A 233 -7.56 -0.65 -21.44
CA GLY A 233 -8.34 0.56 -21.69
C GLY A 233 -9.12 1.09 -20.48
N SER A 234 -9.03 0.45 -19.31
CA SER A 234 -9.75 0.87 -18.10
C SER A 234 -9.02 1.98 -17.34
N GLU A 235 -9.66 3.15 -17.29
CA GLU A 235 -9.22 4.30 -16.50
C GLU A 235 -9.22 4.01 -14.99
N ASP A 236 -10.20 3.26 -14.51
CA ASP A 236 -10.34 2.95 -13.08
C ASP A 236 -9.20 2.06 -12.57
N LEU A 237 -8.65 1.17 -13.42
CA LEU A 237 -7.49 0.36 -13.04
C LEU A 237 -6.21 1.20 -12.92
N LEU A 238 -6.04 2.23 -13.77
CA LEU A 238 -4.94 3.18 -13.66
C LEU A 238 -5.05 4.00 -12.37
N LEU A 239 -6.26 4.46 -12.05
CA LEU A 239 -6.54 5.20 -10.81
C LEU A 239 -6.34 4.33 -9.57
N GLY A 240 -6.69 3.04 -9.62
CA GLY A 240 -6.42 2.14 -8.51
C GLY A 240 -4.93 1.89 -8.29
N GLU A 241 -4.11 1.80 -9.35
CA GLU A 241 -2.66 1.76 -9.20
C GLU A 241 -2.08 3.08 -8.63
N LEU A 242 -2.62 4.22 -9.07
CA LEU A 242 -2.25 5.53 -8.52
C LEU A 242 -2.54 5.60 -7.01
N GLN A 243 -3.72 5.15 -6.58
CA GLN A 243 -4.11 5.10 -5.16
C GLN A 243 -3.28 4.08 -4.36
N PHE A 244 -3.02 2.90 -4.93
CA PHE A 244 -2.16 1.89 -4.30
C PHE A 244 -0.79 2.50 -4.00
N ALA A 245 -0.16 3.10 -5.01
CA ALA A 245 1.16 3.70 -4.88
C ALA A 245 1.16 4.86 -3.88
N TYR A 246 0.11 5.70 -3.87
CA TYR A 246 -0.02 6.78 -2.90
C TYR A 246 -0.12 6.27 -1.45
N ILE A 247 -0.95 5.26 -1.20
CA ILE A 247 -1.14 4.68 0.14
C ILE A 247 0.13 3.96 0.61
N ALA A 248 0.72 3.12 -0.25
CA ALA A 248 1.96 2.42 0.06
C ALA A 248 3.13 3.39 0.30
N PHE A 249 3.16 4.52 -0.41
CA PHE A 249 4.11 5.60 -0.13
C PHE A 249 3.84 6.28 1.21
N LEU A 250 2.63 6.80 1.43
CA LEU A 250 2.36 7.67 2.56
C LEU A 250 2.34 6.91 3.90
N MET A 251 1.68 5.75 3.91
CA MET A 251 1.52 4.94 5.12
C MET A 251 2.60 3.87 5.23
N GLY A 252 2.96 3.23 4.11
CA GLY A 252 3.97 2.17 4.08
C GLY A 252 5.41 2.68 4.00
N GLN A 253 5.61 3.99 3.82
CA GLN A 253 6.93 4.63 3.60
C GLN A 253 7.74 3.95 2.50
N SER A 254 7.05 3.39 1.50
CA SER A 254 7.67 2.73 0.36
C SER A 254 8.24 3.76 -0.61
N LEU A 255 9.54 3.65 -0.90
CA LEU A 255 10.21 4.53 -1.83
C LEU A 255 9.91 4.13 -3.28
N GLU A 256 9.83 2.83 -3.56
CA GLU A 256 9.33 2.32 -4.86
C GLU A 256 7.93 2.88 -5.17
N ALA A 257 7.03 2.86 -4.19
CA ALA A 257 5.68 3.42 -4.32
C ALA A 257 5.68 4.93 -4.59
N PHE A 258 6.56 5.70 -3.92
CA PHE A 258 6.73 7.13 -4.18
C PHE A 258 7.10 7.39 -5.64
N PHE A 259 8.07 6.66 -6.18
CA PHE A 259 8.50 6.83 -7.57
C PHE A 259 7.41 6.45 -8.56
N GLN A 260 6.62 5.41 -8.26
CA GLN A 260 5.49 5.07 -9.11
C GLN A 260 4.42 6.14 -9.10
N TRP A 261 3.98 6.56 -7.91
CA TRP A 261 3.02 7.65 -7.75
C TRP A 261 3.48 8.90 -8.51
N LYS A 262 4.74 9.31 -8.33
CA LYS A 262 5.34 10.45 -9.04
C LYS A 262 5.33 10.25 -10.56
N SER A 263 5.62 9.05 -11.05
CA SER A 263 5.64 8.75 -12.49
C SER A 263 4.25 8.82 -13.12
N LEU A 264 3.23 8.29 -12.43
CA LEU A 264 1.83 8.36 -12.87
C LEU A 264 1.30 9.79 -12.87
N VAL A 265 1.53 10.55 -11.79
CA VAL A 265 1.16 11.97 -11.71
C VAL A 265 1.87 12.76 -12.80
N SER A 266 3.17 12.52 -13.02
CA SER A 266 3.92 13.20 -14.08
C SER A 266 3.37 12.87 -15.47
N LEU A 267 2.99 11.62 -15.73
CA LEU A 267 2.37 11.23 -17.00
C LEU A 267 1.08 11.99 -17.25
N LEU A 268 0.17 11.99 -16.27
CA LEU A 268 -1.13 12.67 -16.35
C LEU A 268 -0.94 14.17 -16.58
N LEU A 269 -0.11 14.82 -15.78
CA LEU A 269 0.15 16.27 -15.89
C LEU A 269 0.95 16.68 -17.15
N SER A 270 1.53 15.71 -17.87
CA SER A 270 2.22 15.96 -19.15
C SER A 270 1.33 15.69 -20.37
N CYS A 271 0.04 15.39 -20.18
CA CYS A 271 -0.92 15.24 -21.28
C CYS A 271 -1.60 16.58 -21.57
N ILE A 272 -1.53 17.04 -22.82
CA ILE A 272 -2.16 18.30 -23.26
C ILE A 272 -3.54 18.01 -23.84
N GLU A 273 -3.66 17.06 -24.77
CA GLU A 273 -4.93 16.78 -25.45
C GLU A 273 -5.86 15.84 -24.67
N ALA A 274 -5.31 14.91 -23.89
CA ALA A 274 -6.11 13.92 -23.16
C ALA A 274 -7.20 14.53 -22.24
N PRO A 275 -6.92 15.57 -21.42
CA PRO A 275 -7.94 16.19 -20.56
C PRO A 275 -9.10 16.83 -21.32
N PHE A 276 -8.87 17.31 -22.55
CA PHE A 276 -9.86 18.09 -23.30
C PHE A 276 -10.56 17.33 -24.43
N ARG A 277 -9.96 16.23 -24.92
CA ARG A 277 -10.48 15.50 -26.10
C ARG A 277 -10.77 14.04 -25.88
N THR A 278 -9.81 13.27 -25.35
CA THR A 278 -9.91 11.80 -25.36
C THR A 278 -10.33 11.21 -24.01
N ARG A 279 -9.97 11.86 -22.90
CA ARG A 279 -10.04 11.27 -21.53
C ARG A 279 -10.51 12.26 -20.47
N SER A 280 -11.37 13.23 -20.80
CA SER A 280 -11.84 14.24 -19.84
C SER A 280 -12.37 13.66 -18.53
N HIS A 281 -13.04 12.50 -18.58
CA HIS A 281 -13.57 11.85 -17.39
C HIS A 281 -12.47 11.36 -16.42
N LEU A 282 -11.42 10.71 -16.93
CA LEU A 282 -10.23 10.35 -16.14
C LEU A 282 -9.69 11.56 -15.37
N PHE A 283 -9.51 12.69 -16.05
CA PHE A 283 -8.93 13.89 -15.44
C PHE A 283 -9.85 14.55 -14.41
N THR A 284 -11.17 14.44 -14.55
CA THR A 284 -12.10 14.88 -13.49
C THR A 284 -12.01 14.01 -12.23
N LYS A 285 -11.63 12.73 -12.36
CA LYS A 285 -11.48 11.80 -11.23
C LYS A 285 -10.14 11.92 -10.51
N VAL A 286 -9.09 12.38 -11.21
CA VAL A 286 -7.74 12.58 -10.65
C VAL A 286 -7.69 13.78 -9.69
N ILE A 287 -8.59 14.76 -9.88
CA ILE A 287 -8.70 15.94 -9.02
C ILE A 287 -9.49 15.53 -7.75
N PHE A 288 -8.74 15.18 -6.71
CA PHE A 288 -9.11 14.87 -5.31
C PHE A 288 -10.60 14.78 -4.91
#